data_AF-A0A2E4MYP3-F1
#
_entry.id   AF-A0A2E4MYP3-F1
#
_cell.length_a   1.000
_cell.length_b   1.000
_cell.length_c   1.000
_cell.angle_alpha   90.00
_cell.angle_beta   90.00
_cell.angle_gamma   90.00
#
_symmetry.space_group_name_H-M   'P 1'
#
loop_
_entity.id
_entity.type
_entity.pdbx_description
1 polymer ?
#
loop_
_entity_poly.entity_id
_entity_poly.type
_entity_poly.pdbx_seq_one_letter_code
_entity_poly.pdbx_strand_id
1 'polypeptide(L)'
;MVSTTMNNDLLDIEDFNERIVGAYNNGTAEKGLPADVGVARSLCAPGSGILRDFSYIAPEIPEFITENCVGCMDCVTECPDTAILGKISTKEELEAELAKETDPEKQERLREQFAETSKYFKNFEKKGQDGAYFGIFIDPTKCKGCAECVEVCGDKDALKMIGKTEENLQEYREWWDFYLNLPESPPDYLIEKSVQDMMLTYRSNLYVGGAGSCMGCGEATAIRMMLAATGFKYGEDKVGMVASTGCNTVYTSTYPYNPYTIPWTNSLFENGPTDAMGVRARWDQMGWQDKKLWVLGGDGAMLDIGFQALSRMLMSGMNINVLVLDTQVYSNTGGQASTSTYMGQATKMSYHGSAIEGKSERRKELGQICMMHPDVFVAQTICSLPNHFYKAVMAANEYDGPSVITVFTTCQPEHGVADHMAGAQAKLAMESRAFPIFIYDPREGERIKDRLSLRGNPAVNDDWYTIRKTGETVDFINFARSEGRFAKHFDAEGNPSDTLLTAQQDRLENWRMLQEMAGII
;
A
#
# COMPACT_ATOMS: atom_id res chain seq x y z
N MET A 1 -20.76 -7.46 -0.56
CA MET A 1 -21.69 -7.60 -1.70
C MET A 1 -21.30 -6.59 -2.75
N VAL A 2 -20.75 -7.04 -3.89
CA VAL A 2 -20.53 -6.16 -5.05
C VAL A 2 -21.91 -5.84 -5.63
N SER A 3 -22.23 -4.56 -5.76
CA SER A 3 -23.50 -4.10 -6.31
C SER A 3 -23.70 -4.63 -7.73
N THR A 4 -24.72 -5.47 -7.92
CA THR A 4 -25.07 -6.15 -9.18
C THR A 4 -25.72 -5.25 -10.23
N THR A 5 -25.72 -3.94 -10.06
CA THR A 5 -26.30 -3.00 -11.02
C THR A 5 -25.27 -2.41 -11.98
N MET A 6 -24.49 -3.26 -12.64
CA MET A 6 -23.78 -2.89 -13.86
C MET A 6 -24.51 -3.51 -15.06
N ASN A 7 -24.67 -2.70 -16.10
CA ASN A 7 -25.38 -3.04 -17.32
C ASN A 7 -24.90 -4.40 -17.88
N ASN A 8 -25.75 -5.45 -17.86
CA ASN A 8 -25.45 -6.80 -18.36
C ASN A 8 -24.96 -6.82 -19.83
N ASP A 9 -24.99 -5.69 -20.54
CA ASP A 9 -24.55 -5.54 -21.92
C ASP A 9 -23.02 -5.59 -22.10
N LEU A 10 -22.20 -5.35 -21.06
CA LEU A 10 -20.73 -5.27 -21.20
C LEU A 10 -19.99 -6.49 -20.64
N LEU A 11 -20.31 -6.91 -19.42
CA LEU A 11 -19.70 -8.05 -18.75
C LEU A 11 -20.67 -8.60 -17.70
N ASP A 12 -21.03 -9.87 -17.81
CA ASP A 12 -21.78 -10.60 -16.77
C ASP A 12 -20.79 -11.07 -15.70
N ILE A 13 -20.88 -10.50 -14.49
CA ILE A 13 -19.94 -10.78 -13.39
C ILE A 13 -20.13 -12.20 -12.85
N GLU A 14 -21.36 -12.71 -12.82
CA GLU A 14 -21.66 -14.05 -12.32
C GLU A 14 -21.09 -15.10 -13.29
N ASP A 15 -21.40 -14.96 -14.58
CA ASP A 15 -20.81 -15.82 -15.62
C ASP A 15 -19.28 -15.73 -15.67
N PHE A 16 -18.70 -14.53 -15.52
CA PHE A 16 -17.24 -14.38 -15.47
C PHE A 16 -16.65 -15.17 -14.30
N ASN A 17 -17.23 -15.04 -13.11
CA ASN A 17 -16.75 -15.70 -11.90
C ASN A 17 -16.92 -17.22 -11.94
N GLU A 18 -18.01 -17.73 -12.50
CA GLU A 18 -18.25 -19.17 -12.58
C GLU A 18 -17.49 -19.82 -13.74
N ARG A 19 -17.72 -19.32 -14.96
CA ARG A 19 -17.23 -19.95 -16.19
C ARG A 19 -15.79 -19.58 -16.48
N ILE A 20 -15.45 -18.28 -16.46
CA ILE A 20 -14.10 -17.83 -16.83
C ILE A 20 -13.10 -18.18 -15.73
N VAL A 21 -13.32 -17.72 -14.50
CA VAL A 21 -12.40 -18.01 -13.39
C VAL A 21 -12.32 -19.51 -13.11
N GLY A 22 -13.46 -20.22 -13.13
CA GLY A 22 -13.49 -21.67 -12.99
C GLY A 22 -12.65 -22.40 -14.05
N ALA A 23 -12.74 -22.00 -15.32
CA ALA A 23 -11.96 -22.60 -16.41
C ALA A 23 -10.45 -22.32 -16.31
N TYR A 24 -10.05 -21.16 -15.79
CA TYR A 24 -8.63 -20.89 -15.50
C TYR A 24 -8.13 -21.72 -14.33
N ASN A 25 -8.92 -21.86 -13.26
CA ASN A 25 -8.54 -22.64 -12.08
C ASN A 25 -8.39 -24.14 -12.35
N ASN A 26 -9.23 -24.71 -13.21
CA ASN A 26 -9.15 -26.13 -13.56
C ASN A 26 -8.26 -26.40 -14.80
N GLY A 27 -7.61 -25.37 -15.35
CA GLY A 27 -6.71 -25.50 -16.50
C GLY A 27 -7.40 -25.83 -17.83
N THR A 28 -8.72 -25.63 -17.94
CA THR A 28 -9.49 -25.92 -19.17
C THR A 28 -9.71 -24.70 -20.07
N ALA A 29 -9.33 -23.50 -19.62
CA ALA A 29 -9.58 -22.23 -20.30
C ALA A 29 -9.23 -22.24 -21.81
N GLU A 30 -8.04 -22.75 -22.17
CA GLU A 30 -7.54 -22.84 -23.56
C GLU A 30 -8.52 -23.56 -24.50
N LYS A 31 -9.21 -24.59 -24.00
CA LYS A 31 -10.05 -25.49 -24.82
C LYS A 31 -11.54 -25.22 -24.62
N GLY A 32 -11.93 -24.70 -23.46
CA GLY A 32 -13.32 -24.58 -23.03
C GLY A 32 -13.92 -23.19 -23.21
N LEU A 33 -13.09 -22.13 -23.29
CA LEU A 33 -13.60 -20.77 -23.39
C LEU A 33 -13.69 -20.31 -24.85
N PRO A 34 -14.84 -19.75 -25.29
CA PRO A 34 -14.97 -19.19 -26.62
C PRO A 34 -14.17 -17.89 -26.75
N ALA A 35 -13.77 -17.56 -27.98
CA ALA A 35 -13.36 -16.21 -28.32
C ALA A 35 -14.61 -15.31 -28.35
N ASP A 36 -14.90 -14.62 -27.25
CA ASP A 36 -16.05 -13.72 -27.12
C ASP A 36 -15.63 -12.23 -27.06
N VAL A 37 -16.63 -11.35 -27.02
CA VAL A 37 -16.42 -9.89 -26.98
C VAL A 37 -15.74 -9.44 -25.70
N GLY A 38 -15.95 -10.12 -24.58
CA GLY A 38 -15.33 -9.79 -23.30
C GLY A 38 -13.82 -10.01 -23.35
N VAL A 39 -13.41 -11.19 -23.82
CA VAL A 39 -12.00 -11.52 -24.05
C VAL A 39 -11.38 -10.60 -25.10
N ALA A 40 -12.07 -10.33 -26.22
CA ALA A 40 -11.59 -9.44 -27.27
C ALA A 40 -11.37 -7.99 -26.80
N ARG A 41 -12.07 -7.57 -25.74
CA ARG A 41 -11.92 -6.25 -25.10
C ARG A 41 -11.02 -6.29 -23.86
N SER A 42 -10.48 -7.45 -23.51
CA SER A 42 -9.65 -7.67 -22.33
C SER A 42 -10.32 -7.21 -21.03
N LEU A 43 -11.64 -7.44 -20.91
CA LEU A 43 -12.40 -7.08 -19.71
C LEU A 43 -12.17 -8.11 -18.60
N CYS A 44 -11.91 -7.62 -17.39
CA CYS A 44 -11.78 -8.43 -16.19
C CYS A 44 -12.82 -7.98 -15.16
N ALA A 45 -13.52 -8.92 -14.52
CA ALA A 45 -14.53 -8.56 -13.54
C ALA A 45 -13.90 -7.84 -12.34
N PRO A 46 -14.53 -6.78 -11.81
CA PRO A 46 -14.07 -6.10 -10.61
C PRO A 46 -14.09 -7.07 -9.43
N GLY A 47 -13.04 -7.05 -8.61
CA GLY A 47 -12.94 -7.86 -7.40
C GLY A 47 -12.81 -9.37 -7.62
N SER A 48 -12.58 -9.86 -8.85
CA SER A 48 -12.42 -11.30 -9.12
C SER A 48 -11.23 -11.94 -8.37
N GLY A 49 -10.30 -11.13 -7.85
CA GLY A 49 -9.24 -11.57 -6.94
C GLY A 49 -9.76 -12.30 -5.69
N ILE A 50 -11.00 -12.03 -5.26
CA ILE A 50 -11.63 -12.77 -4.15
C ILE A 50 -11.74 -14.28 -4.42
N LEU A 51 -11.72 -14.71 -5.68
CA LEU A 51 -11.80 -16.13 -6.07
C LEU A 51 -10.43 -16.82 -6.17
N ARG A 52 -9.33 -16.10 -5.93
CA ARG A 52 -7.97 -16.65 -5.99
C ARG A 52 -7.53 -17.19 -4.64
N ASP A 53 -7.19 -18.47 -4.56
CA ASP A 53 -6.67 -19.08 -3.34
C ASP A 53 -5.13 -19.10 -3.32
N PHE A 54 -4.56 -18.63 -2.21
CA PHE A 54 -3.13 -18.64 -1.90
C PHE A 54 -2.81 -19.43 -0.61
N SER A 55 -3.78 -20.13 -0.04
CA SER A 55 -3.63 -20.86 1.23
C SER A 55 -2.45 -21.84 1.21
N TYR A 56 -2.10 -22.37 0.04
CA TYR A 56 -1.03 -23.35 -0.19
C TYR A 56 0.37 -22.78 -0.46
N ILE A 57 0.56 -21.46 -0.65
CA ILE A 57 1.87 -20.93 -1.11
C ILE A 57 2.89 -20.69 0.02
N ALA A 58 2.41 -20.44 1.23
CA ALA A 58 3.25 -20.13 2.38
C ALA A 58 2.98 -21.12 3.52
N PRO A 59 4.01 -21.61 4.23
CA PRO A 59 3.85 -22.64 5.26
C PRO A 59 3.25 -22.11 6.57
N GLU A 60 3.19 -20.80 6.76
CA GLU A 60 2.79 -20.18 8.03
C GLU A 60 1.64 -19.19 7.85
N ILE A 61 0.88 -18.96 8.93
CA ILE A 61 -0.26 -18.04 9.03
C ILE A 61 -0.22 -17.34 10.41
N PRO A 62 -0.63 -16.06 10.53
CA PRO A 62 -0.60 -15.38 11.84
C PRO A 62 -1.76 -15.85 12.73
N GLU A 63 -1.43 -16.29 13.94
CA GLU A 63 -2.36 -16.53 15.05
C GLU A 63 -2.63 -15.25 15.82
N PHE A 64 -3.90 -15.00 16.15
CA PHE A 64 -4.33 -13.86 16.95
C PHE A 64 -4.36 -14.19 18.44
N ILE A 65 -3.66 -13.38 19.24
CA ILE A 65 -3.56 -13.50 20.70
C ILE A 65 -4.36 -12.34 21.31
N THR A 66 -5.62 -12.60 21.65
CA THR A 66 -6.61 -11.56 22.00
C THR A 66 -6.24 -10.76 23.23
N GLU A 67 -5.66 -11.40 24.25
CA GLU A 67 -5.31 -10.80 25.54
C GLU A 67 -4.30 -9.65 25.42
N ASN A 68 -3.49 -9.68 24.37
CA ASN A 68 -2.42 -8.73 24.11
C ASN A 68 -2.87 -7.57 23.18
N CYS A 69 -4.03 -7.71 22.54
CA CYS A 69 -4.47 -6.76 21.53
C CYS A 69 -4.93 -5.43 22.13
N VAL A 70 -4.43 -4.33 21.55
CA VAL A 70 -4.80 -2.96 21.96
C VAL A 70 -5.77 -2.26 20.99
N GLY A 71 -6.10 -2.90 19.87
CA GLY A 71 -6.99 -2.33 18.85
C GLY A 71 -6.36 -1.22 17.99
N CYS A 72 -5.05 -1.27 17.74
CA CYS A 72 -4.33 -0.20 17.01
C CYS A 72 -4.54 -0.22 15.48
N MET A 73 -4.97 -1.34 14.90
CA MET A 73 -5.19 -1.52 13.45
C MET A 73 -3.93 -1.49 12.57
N ASP A 74 -2.73 -1.45 13.14
CA ASP A 74 -1.48 -1.41 12.34
C ASP A 74 -1.30 -2.68 11.51
N CYS A 75 -1.59 -3.85 12.08
CA CYS A 75 -1.52 -5.14 11.38
C CYS A 75 -2.46 -5.21 10.17
N VAL A 76 -3.66 -4.63 10.30
CA VAL A 76 -4.63 -4.49 9.22
C VAL A 76 -4.14 -3.49 8.18
N THR A 77 -3.45 -2.43 8.59
CA THR A 77 -2.96 -1.34 7.71
C THR A 77 -1.75 -1.74 6.88
N GLU A 78 -0.81 -2.49 7.44
CA GLU A 78 0.41 -2.90 6.73
C GLU A 78 0.21 -4.12 5.82
N CYS A 79 -0.88 -4.88 6.00
CA CYS A 79 -1.16 -6.04 5.15
C CYS A 79 -1.29 -5.65 3.67
N PRO A 80 -0.50 -6.24 2.75
CA PRO A 80 -0.57 -5.92 1.32
C PRO A 80 -1.78 -6.54 0.61
N ASP A 81 -2.36 -7.60 1.17
CA ASP A 81 -3.30 -8.48 0.47
C ASP A 81 -4.73 -8.45 1.03
N THR A 82 -5.05 -7.57 1.99
CA THR A 82 -6.37 -7.55 2.67
C THR A 82 -6.68 -8.89 3.35
N ALA A 83 -5.64 -9.61 3.76
CA ALA A 83 -5.74 -10.95 4.33
C ALA A 83 -6.01 -10.95 5.83
N ILE A 84 -6.00 -9.79 6.47
CA ILE A 84 -6.25 -9.61 7.91
C ILE A 84 -7.12 -8.37 8.08
N LEU A 85 -8.29 -8.53 8.70
CA LEU A 85 -9.28 -7.48 8.89
C LEU A 85 -9.73 -7.42 10.35
N GLY A 86 -10.13 -6.23 10.78
CA GLY A 86 -10.67 -5.99 12.11
C GLY A 86 -12.20 -5.83 12.08
N LYS A 87 -12.86 -6.18 13.18
CA LYS A 87 -14.29 -5.93 13.37
C LYS A 87 -14.55 -5.45 14.81
N ILE A 88 -15.45 -4.49 14.96
CA ILE A 88 -16.05 -4.16 16.26
C ILE A 88 -17.45 -4.76 16.32
N SER A 89 -17.78 -5.40 17.43
CA SER A 89 -19.15 -5.88 17.70
C SER A 89 -19.58 -5.44 19.10
N THR A 90 -20.79 -4.90 19.21
CA THR A 90 -21.42 -4.78 20.54
C THR A 90 -21.70 -6.16 21.12
N LYS A 91 -21.97 -6.21 22.43
CA LYS A 91 -22.32 -7.45 23.11
C LYS A 91 -23.58 -8.07 22.50
N GLU A 92 -24.60 -7.27 22.23
CA GLU A 92 -25.87 -7.69 21.67
C GLU A 92 -25.69 -8.28 20.26
N GLU A 93 -24.91 -7.62 19.41
CA GLU A 93 -24.62 -8.10 18.05
C GLU A 93 -23.83 -9.40 18.06
N LEU A 94 -22.80 -9.49 18.91
CA LEU A 94 -21.96 -10.68 19.01
C LEU A 94 -22.77 -11.89 19.49
N GLU A 95 -23.52 -11.75 20.59
CA GLU A 95 -24.33 -12.86 21.11
C GLU A 95 -25.47 -13.26 20.15
N ALA A 96 -26.04 -12.30 19.40
CA ALA A 96 -27.04 -12.60 18.38
C ALA A 96 -26.47 -13.41 17.21
N GLU A 97 -25.24 -13.12 16.78
CA GLU A 97 -24.58 -13.90 15.71
C GLU A 97 -24.13 -15.27 16.22
N LEU A 98 -23.54 -15.35 17.41
CA LEU A 98 -23.11 -16.62 18.03
C LEU A 98 -24.30 -17.57 18.26
N ALA A 99 -25.48 -17.05 18.60
CA ALA A 99 -26.68 -17.86 18.78
C ALA A 99 -27.18 -18.59 17.51
N LYS A 100 -26.68 -18.21 16.32
CA LYS A 100 -26.97 -18.93 15.07
C LYS A 100 -26.14 -20.20 14.91
N GLU A 101 -24.99 -20.27 15.57
CA GLU A 101 -24.19 -21.50 15.62
C GLU A 101 -24.81 -22.47 16.63
N THR A 102 -24.93 -23.74 16.28
CA THR A 102 -25.57 -24.75 17.15
C THR A 102 -24.57 -25.59 17.94
N ASP A 103 -23.31 -25.60 17.51
CA ASP A 103 -22.21 -26.29 18.17
C ASP A 103 -21.62 -25.41 19.30
N PRO A 104 -21.75 -25.81 20.59
CA PRO A 104 -21.21 -25.05 21.71
C PRO A 104 -19.69 -24.87 21.69
N GLU A 105 -18.94 -25.86 21.19
CA GLU A 105 -17.47 -25.76 21.13
C GLU A 105 -17.06 -24.73 20.08
N LYS A 106 -17.76 -24.70 18.94
CA LYS A 106 -17.55 -23.70 17.90
C LYS A 106 -17.99 -22.30 18.35
N GLN A 107 -19.10 -22.17 19.09
CA GLN A 107 -19.50 -20.90 19.68
C GLN A 107 -18.40 -20.31 20.58
N GLU A 108 -17.79 -21.13 21.44
CA GLU A 108 -16.73 -20.66 22.33
C GLU A 108 -15.47 -20.26 21.56
N ARG A 109 -15.01 -21.08 20.60
CA ARG A 109 -13.88 -20.73 19.73
C ARG A 109 -14.10 -19.42 18.96
N LEU A 110 -15.33 -19.15 18.51
CA LEU A 110 -15.68 -17.89 17.85
C LEU A 110 -15.67 -16.71 18.82
N ARG A 111 -16.13 -16.91 20.06
CA ARG A 111 -16.09 -15.90 21.12
C ARG A 111 -14.64 -15.54 21.49
N GLU A 112 -13.75 -16.53 21.52
CA GLU A 112 -12.32 -16.36 21.80
C GLU A 112 -11.58 -15.48 20.77
N GLN A 113 -12.16 -15.22 19.59
CA GLN A 113 -11.60 -14.30 18.59
C GLN A 113 -11.80 -12.81 18.92
N PHE A 114 -12.44 -12.49 20.05
CA PHE A 114 -12.73 -11.12 20.45
C PHE A 114 -11.96 -10.70 21.72
N ALA A 115 -11.35 -9.52 21.64
CA ALA A 115 -10.60 -8.90 22.72
C ALA A 115 -11.35 -7.72 23.34
N GLU A 116 -11.27 -7.62 24.67
CA GLU A 116 -11.65 -6.41 25.42
C GLU A 116 -10.51 -5.37 25.41
N THR A 117 -10.32 -4.75 24.24
CA THR A 117 -9.20 -3.84 24.03
C THR A 117 -9.28 -2.57 24.88
N SER A 118 -8.11 -1.96 25.12
CA SER A 118 -8.05 -0.65 25.77
C SER A 118 -8.86 0.42 25.03
N LYS A 119 -8.88 0.34 23.69
CA LYS A 119 -9.43 1.38 22.82
C LYS A 119 -10.95 1.34 22.69
N TYR A 120 -11.53 0.17 22.42
CA TYR A 120 -12.97 0.03 22.10
C TYR A 120 -13.81 -0.46 23.28
N PHE A 121 -13.17 -1.06 24.29
CA PHE A 121 -13.86 -1.55 25.48
C PHE A 121 -13.60 -0.62 26.68
N LYS A 122 -12.40 -0.69 27.26
CA LYS A 122 -12.06 -0.04 28.55
C LYS A 122 -12.21 1.49 28.52
N ASN A 123 -11.91 2.13 27.39
CA ASN A 123 -12.04 3.58 27.25
C ASN A 123 -13.50 4.06 27.16
N PHE A 124 -14.42 3.22 26.66
CA PHE A 124 -15.85 3.53 26.62
C PHE A 124 -16.49 3.33 28.00
N GLU A 125 -16.14 2.24 28.70
CA GLU A 125 -16.58 2.01 30.09
C GLU A 125 -16.17 3.16 31.03
N LYS A 126 -14.94 3.67 30.88
CA LYS A 126 -14.46 4.85 31.64
C LYS A 126 -15.27 6.12 31.39
N LYS A 127 -15.97 6.21 30.25
CA LYS A 127 -16.88 7.32 29.91
C LYS A 127 -18.33 7.03 30.33
N GLY A 128 -18.61 5.91 30.98
CA GLY A 128 -19.96 5.48 31.36
C GLY A 128 -20.79 4.99 30.17
N GLN A 129 -20.14 4.52 29.10
CA GLN A 129 -20.76 3.90 27.93
C GLN A 129 -20.43 2.40 27.92
N ASP A 130 -21.25 1.60 27.26
CA ASP A 130 -20.95 0.17 27.09
C ASP A 130 -19.69 -0.01 26.22
N GLY A 131 -18.85 -0.97 26.59
CA GLY A 131 -17.69 -1.36 25.79
C GLY A 131 -18.09 -2.25 24.62
N ALA A 132 -17.36 -2.15 23.50
CA ALA A 132 -17.50 -3.08 22.38
C ALA A 132 -16.28 -3.99 22.24
N TYR A 133 -16.55 -5.21 21.80
CA TYR A 133 -15.55 -6.23 21.53
C TYR A 133 -14.87 -5.97 20.20
N PHE A 134 -13.57 -6.29 20.14
CA PHE A 134 -12.77 -6.11 18.92
C PHE A 134 -12.11 -7.43 18.52
N GLY A 135 -12.35 -7.87 17.28
CA GLY A 135 -11.75 -9.07 16.71
C GLY A 135 -10.82 -8.77 15.55
N ILE A 136 -9.87 -9.69 15.32
CA ILE A 136 -9.00 -9.73 14.15
C ILE A 136 -9.24 -11.08 13.46
N PHE A 137 -9.49 -11.03 12.15
CA PHE A 137 -9.84 -12.19 11.35
C PHE A 137 -8.91 -12.29 10.15
N ILE A 138 -8.35 -13.48 9.93
CA ILE A 138 -7.38 -13.75 8.87
C ILE A 138 -8.09 -14.56 7.79
N ASP A 139 -8.08 -14.07 6.55
CA ASP A 139 -8.51 -14.84 5.38
C ASP A 139 -7.37 -15.79 4.98
N PRO A 140 -7.52 -17.12 5.20
CA PRO A 140 -6.48 -18.08 4.89
C PRO A 140 -6.22 -18.19 3.39
N THR A 141 -7.17 -17.79 2.55
CA THR A 141 -7.05 -17.84 1.08
C THR A 141 -6.28 -16.64 0.51
N LYS A 142 -6.17 -15.54 1.26
CA LYS A 142 -5.39 -14.35 0.86
C LYS A 142 -4.06 -14.23 1.58
N CYS A 143 -3.95 -14.83 2.77
CA CYS A 143 -2.74 -14.72 3.58
C CYS A 143 -1.58 -15.48 2.94
N LYS A 144 -0.59 -14.71 2.47
CA LYS A 144 0.65 -15.24 1.89
C LYS A 144 1.76 -15.45 2.91
N GLY A 145 1.49 -15.36 4.21
CA GLY A 145 2.48 -15.66 5.25
C GLY A 145 3.68 -14.70 5.32
N CYS A 146 3.58 -13.48 4.80
CA CYS A 146 4.69 -12.51 4.78
C CYS A 146 5.13 -11.98 6.16
N ALA A 147 4.30 -12.15 7.19
CA ALA A 147 4.55 -11.70 8.57
C ALA A 147 4.69 -10.17 8.80
N GLU A 148 4.44 -9.30 7.81
CA GLU A 148 4.36 -7.82 8.03
C GLU A 148 3.42 -7.44 9.19
N CYS A 149 2.28 -8.12 9.28
CA CYS A 149 1.30 -7.90 10.36
C CYS A 149 1.85 -8.26 11.75
N VAL A 150 2.73 -9.26 11.85
CA VAL A 150 3.40 -9.67 13.09
C VAL A 150 4.50 -8.67 13.42
N GLU A 151 5.32 -8.30 12.44
CA GLU A 151 6.40 -7.32 12.59
C GLU A 151 5.87 -5.98 13.13
N VAL A 152 4.81 -5.44 12.54
CA VAL A 152 4.22 -4.16 12.99
C VAL A 152 3.46 -4.28 14.31
N CYS A 153 3.04 -5.50 14.70
CA CYS A 153 2.51 -5.75 16.03
C CYS A 153 3.57 -5.43 17.09
N GLY A 154 4.81 -5.85 16.83
CA GLY A 154 5.99 -5.59 17.64
C GLY A 154 5.83 -6.09 19.08
N ASP A 155 6.36 -5.33 20.05
CA ASP A 155 6.35 -5.64 21.49
C ASP A 155 4.96 -5.82 22.13
N LYS A 156 3.87 -5.69 21.35
CA LYS A 156 2.53 -6.01 21.82
C LYS A 156 2.31 -7.52 21.87
N ASP A 157 2.98 -8.29 21.02
CA ASP A 157 2.85 -9.76 20.92
C ASP A 157 1.39 -10.24 20.77
N ALA A 158 0.54 -9.47 20.09
CA ALA A 158 -0.85 -9.84 19.82
C ALA A 158 -1.00 -10.72 18.55
N LEU A 159 0.09 -10.93 17.82
CA LEU A 159 0.13 -11.78 16.62
C LEU A 159 1.44 -12.57 16.63
N LYS A 160 1.41 -13.83 16.21
CA LYS A 160 2.63 -14.63 15.95
C LYS A 160 2.40 -15.56 14.77
N MET A 161 3.44 -15.88 14.01
CA MET A 161 3.34 -16.87 12.94
C MET A 161 3.26 -18.28 13.52
N ILE A 162 2.35 -19.10 12.99
CA ILE A 162 2.21 -20.53 13.28
C ILE A 162 2.21 -21.33 11.98
N GLY A 163 2.62 -22.60 12.04
CA GLY A 163 2.57 -23.49 10.88
C GLY A 163 1.12 -23.80 10.46
N LYS A 164 0.88 -23.84 9.15
CA LYS A 164 -0.41 -24.25 8.58
C LYS A 164 -0.58 -25.76 8.68
N THR A 165 -1.75 -26.19 9.12
CA THR A 165 -2.22 -27.57 9.07
C THR A 165 -3.59 -27.60 8.42
N GLU A 166 -4.02 -28.74 7.87
CA GLU A 166 -5.39 -28.86 7.33
C GLU A 166 -6.45 -28.54 8.39
N GLU A 167 -6.18 -28.94 9.64
CA GLU A 167 -7.05 -28.68 10.79
C GLU A 167 -7.18 -27.19 11.08
N ASN A 168 -6.07 -26.44 11.23
CA ASN A 168 -6.17 -25.02 11.56
C ASN A 168 -6.70 -24.20 10.37
N LEU A 169 -6.38 -24.55 9.12
CA LEU A 169 -6.90 -23.84 7.96
C LEU A 169 -8.42 -23.95 7.86
N GLN A 170 -9.01 -25.06 8.30
CA GLN A 170 -10.46 -25.19 8.42
C GLN A 170 -11.02 -24.23 9.48
N GLU A 171 -10.35 -24.07 10.62
CA GLU A 171 -10.76 -23.10 11.65
C GLU A 171 -10.67 -21.65 11.15
N TYR A 172 -9.60 -21.28 10.45
CA TYR A 172 -9.47 -19.94 9.84
C TYR A 172 -10.58 -19.66 8.83
N ARG A 173 -11.01 -20.67 8.05
CA ARG A 173 -12.17 -20.54 7.13
C ARG A 173 -13.45 -20.29 7.91
N GLU A 174 -13.68 -21.03 8.99
CA GLU A 174 -14.85 -20.84 9.85
C GLU A 174 -14.87 -19.45 10.51
N TRP A 175 -13.73 -18.94 10.99
CA TRP A 175 -13.60 -17.60 11.54
C TRP A 175 -13.82 -16.52 10.48
N TRP A 176 -13.31 -16.74 9.27
CA TRP A 176 -13.52 -15.81 8.15
C TRP A 176 -14.99 -15.77 7.71
N ASP A 177 -15.65 -16.93 7.60
CA ASP A 177 -17.08 -17.01 7.30
C ASP A 177 -17.91 -16.30 8.38
N PHE A 178 -17.53 -16.45 9.65
CA PHE A 178 -18.16 -15.70 10.73
C PHE A 178 -17.97 -14.19 10.58
N TYR A 179 -16.75 -13.73 10.28
CA TYR A 179 -16.47 -12.31 10.00
C TYR A 179 -17.33 -11.73 8.87
N LEU A 180 -17.54 -12.49 7.79
CA LEU A 180 -18.37 -12.09 6.65
C LEU A 180 -19.86 -11.96 7.02
N ASN A 181 -20.33 -12.72 8.00
CA ASN A 181 -21.71 -12.71 8.48
C ASN A 181 -21.98 -11.66 9.57
N LEU A 182 -20.94 -11.21 10.28
CA LEU A 182 -21.06 -10.15 11.29
C LEU A 182 -21.57 -8.84 10.66
N PRO A 183 -22.43 -8.09 11.39
CA PRO A 183 -22.81 -6.72 11.02
C PRO A 183 -21.60 -5.81 10.77
N GLU A 184 -21.83 -4.66 10.14
CA GLU A 184 -20.79 -3.64 10.04
C GLU A 184 -20.40 -3.12 11.42
N SER A 185 -19.13 -2.79 11.61
CA SER A 185 -18.63 -2.18 12.84
C SER A 185 -19.48 -0.94 13.19
N PRO A 186 -20.06 -0.85 14.41
CA PRO A 186 -20.98 0.23 14.72
C PRO A 186 -20.26 1.60 14.68
N PRO A 187 -20.80 2.60 13.96
CA PRO A 187 -20.12 3.89 13.76
C PRO A 187 -19.74 4.63 15.05
N ASP A 188 -20.55 4.48 16.10
CA ASP A 188 -20.35 5.15 17.40
C ASP A 188 -19.05 4.72 18.11
N TYR A 189 -18.46 3.59 17.71
CA TYR A 189 -17.20 3.09 18.27
C TYR A 189 -15.97 3.45 17.43
N LEU A 190 -16.15 4.03 16.24
CA LEU A 190 -15.05 4.47 15.39
C LEU A 190 -14.42 5.75 15.96
N ILE A 191 -13.10 5.73 16.19
CA ILE A 191 -12.40 6.86 16.77
C ILE A 191 -11.87 7.76 15.65
N GLU A 192 -12.50 8.91 15.43
CA GLU A 192 -12.12 9.87 14.36
C GLU A 192 -10.63 10.25 14.37
N LYS A 193 -10.01 10.35 15.55
CA LYS A 193 -8.57 10.66 15.69
C LYS A 193 -7.64 9.51 15.30
N SER A 194 -8.16 8.28 15.22
CA SER A 194 -7.44 7.08 14.79
C SER A 194 -7.76 6.84 13.32
N VAL A 195 -6.93 7.39 12.44
CA VAL A 195 -7.19 7.40 11.00
C VAL A 195 -7.32 5.97 10.45
N GLN A 196 -6.60 5.01 11.03
CA GLN A 196 -6.68 3.59 10.68
C GLN A 196 -8.06 2.95 10.94
N ASP A 197 -8.94 3.56 11.75
CA ASP A 197 -10.28 3.01 12.06
C ASP A 197 -11.17 3.00 10.82
N MET A 198 -10.82 3.74 9.77
CA MET A 198 -11.48 3.63 8.47
C MET A 198 -11.54 2.18 7.97
N MET A 199 -10.51 1.36 8.29
CA MET A 199 -10.43 -0.04 7.87
C MET A 199 -11.45 -0.96 8.55
N LEU A 200 -12.20 -0.46 9.54
CA LEU A 200 -13.30 -1.19 10.18
C LEU A 200 -14.62 -1.10 9.41
N THR A 201 -14.65 -0.30 8.35
CA THR A 201 -15.83 -0.07 7.51
C THR A 201 -15.66 -0.71 6.15
N TYR A 202 -16.74 -1.21 5.55
CA TYR A 202 -16.65 -1.83 4.22
C TYR A 202 -16.29 -0.81 3.13
N ARG A 203 -16.55 0.48 3.38
CA ARG A 203 -16.25 1.59 2.46
C ARG A 203 -14.76 1.71 2.12
N SER A 204 -13.89 1.18 2.97
CA SER A 204 -12.44 1.17 2.76
C SER A 204 -11.95 -0.05 1.95
N ASN A 205 -12.80 -1.04 1.71
CA ASN A 205 -12.43 -2.31 1.08
C ASN A 205 -12.55 -2.26 -0.46
N LEU A 206 -11.91 -1.28 -1.09
CA LEU A 206 -11.87 -1.15 -2.56
C LEU A 206 -10.82 -2.04 -3.24
N TYR A 207 -10.05 -2.76 -2.43
CA TYR A 207 -9.06 -3.74 -2.83
C TYR A 207 -9.32 -5.02 -2.03
N VAL A 208 -9.76 -6.09 -2.70
CA VAL A 208 -10.27 -7.31 -2.03
C VAL A 208 -9.19 -8.36 -1.77
N GLY A 209 -7.94 -8.07 -2.11
CA GLY A 209 -6.87 -9.07 -2.11
C GLY A 209 -6.88 -9.97 -3.34
N GLY A 210 -6.14 -11.08 -3.27
CA GLY A 210 -6.03 -12.02 -4.39
C GLY A 210 -5.14 -11.53 -5.53
N ALA A 211 -4.41 -10.44 -5.31
CA ALA A 211 -3.41 -9.96 -6.23
C ALA A 211 -2.20 -10.90 -6.26
N GLY A 212 -1.58 -11.07 -7.43
CA GLY A 212 -0.41 -11.93 -7.61
C GLY A 212 0.92 -11.33 -7.14
N SER A 213 0.90 -10.40 -6.18
CA SER A 213 2.10 -9.70 -5.71
C SER A 213 2.98 -10.62 -4.85
N CYS A 214 4.26 -10.27 -4.73
CA CYS A 214 5.18 -10.94 -3.80
C CYS A 214 4.69 -10.85 -2.35
N MET A 215 5.13 -11.78 -1.50
CA MET A 215 4.92 -11.75 -0.06
C MET A 215 5.50 -10.43 0.50
N GLY A 216 4.69 -9.67 1.24
CA GLY A 216 5.12 -8.40 1.84
C GLY A 216 5.25 -7.22 0.88
N CYS A 217 4.73 -7.32 -0.35
CA CYS A 217 4.92 -6.31 -1.38
C CYS A 217 4.52 -4.89 -0.91
N GLY A 218 5.49 -3.98 -0.83
CA GLY A 218 5.25 -2.60 -0.39
C GLY A 218 4.34 -1.80 -1.33
N GLU A 219 4.37 -2.09 -2.63
CA GLU A 219 3.47 -1.45 -3.60
C GLU A 219 1.99 -1.76 -3.29
N ALA A 220 1.69 -3.03 -3.00
CA ALA A 220 0.33 -3.47 -2.72
C ALA A 220 -0.22 -2.82 -1.44
N THR A 221 0.60 -2.70 -0.39
CA THR A 221 0.26 -1.94 0.83
C THR A 221 -0.06 -0.49 0.51
N ALA A 222 0.78 0.20 -0.28
CA ALA A 222 0.55 1.60 -0.65
C ALA A 222 -0.75 1.81 -1.46
N ILE A 223 -0.99 0.96 -2.46
CA ILE A 223 -2.22 1.01 -3.27
C ILE A 223 -3.45 0.79 -2.39
N ARG A 224 -3.41 -0.23 -1.52
CA ARG A 224 -4.52 -0.56 -0.64
C ARG A 224 -4.81 0.56 0.34
N MET A 225 -3.78 1.17 0.95
CA MET A 225 -3.95 2.33 1.83
C MET A 225 -4.53 3.54 1.09
N MET A 226 -4.08 3.83 -0.14
CA MET A 226 -4.62 4.93 -0.94
C MET A 226 -6.10 4.71 -1.25
N LEU A 227 -6.45 3.50 -1.67
CA LEU A 227 -7.82 3.11 -1.99
C LEU A 227 -8.71 3.12 -0.75
N ALA A 228 -8.21 2.67 0.41
CA ALA A 228 -8.94 2.71 1.68
C ALA A 228 -9.32 4.15 2.06
N ALA A 229 -8.35 5.07 2.07
CA ALA A 229 -8.61 6.48 2.39
C ALA A 229 -9.57 7.13 1.39
N THR A 230 -9.38 6.88 0.10
CA THR A 230 -10.24 7.46 -0.94
C THR A 230 -11.66 6.89 -0.86
N GLY A 231 -11.82 5.58 -0.72
CA GLY A 231 -13.11 4.90 -0.61
C GLY A 231 -13.88 5.27 0.65
N PHE A 232 -13.20 5.32 1.80
CA PHE A 232 -13.79 5.73 3.07
C PHE A 232 -14.49 7.09 2.95
N LYS A 233 -13.82 8.06 2.33
CA LYS A 233 -14.34 9.43 2.21
C LYS A 233 -15.35 9.59 1.07
N TYR A 234 -15.05 9.08 -0.11
CA TYR A 234 -15.79 9.41 -1.34
C TYR A 234 -16.77 8.33 -1.80
N GLY A 235 -16.61 7.09 -1.35
CA GLY A 235 -17.37 5.94 -1.85
C GLY A 235 -16.82 5.38 -3.16
N GLU A 236 -17.08 4.10 -3.43
CA GLU A 236 -16.55 3.39 -4.60
C GLU A 236 -17.01 3.97 -5.94
N ASP A 237 -18.21 4.53 -5.99
CA ASP A 237 -18.84 5.11 -7.18
C ASP A 237 -18.17 6.41 -7.64
N LYS A 238 -17.30 6.99 -6.80
CA LYS A 238 -16.57 8.24 -7.07
C LYS A 238 -15.09 8.04 -7.33
N VAL A 239 -14.60 6.81 -7.41
CA VAL A 239 -13.17 6.54 -7.62
C VAL A 239 -12.97 5.81 -8.94
N GLY A 240 -11.94 6.19 -9.68
CA GLY A 240 -11.44 5.40 -10.80
C GLY A 240 -9.95 5.57 -10.96
N MET A 241 -9.35 4.65 -11.71
CA MET A 241 -7.91 4.51 -11.73
C MET A 241 -7.37 4.15 -13.11
N VAL A 242 -6.27 4.79 -13.48
CA VAL A 242 -5.46 4.48 -14.65
C VAL A 242 -4.11 3.97 -14.15
N ALA A 243 -3.52 2.99 -14.82
CA ALA A 243 -2.19 2.51 -14.47
C ALA A 243 -1.25 2.54 -15.68
N SER A 244 -0.01 2.95 -15.43
CA SER A 244 1.14 2.65 -16.27
C SER A 244 1.63 1.23 -16.00
N THR A 245 1.99 0.52 -17.07
CA THR A 245 2.51 -0.86 -17.00
C THR A 245 3.69 -0.98 -16.04
N GLY A 246 3.68 -2.00 -15.18
CA GLY A 246 4.71 -2.24 -14.16
C GLY A 246 4.33 -3.41 -13.26
N CYS A 247 4.95 -3.55 -12.09
CA CYS A 247 4.56 -4.58 -11.12
C CYS A 247 3.07 -4.48 -10.77
N ASN A 248 2.61 -3.27 -10.44
CA ASN A 248 1.19 -2.97 -10.17
C ASN A 248 0.25 -3.64 -11.20
N THR A 249 0.44 -3.42 -12.49
CA THR A 249 -0.44 -3.99 -13.52
C THR A 249 -0.30 -5.50 -13.60
N VAL A 250 0.92 -6.04 -13.48
CA VAL A 250 1.13 -7.50 -13.59
C VAL A 250 0.42 -8.23 -12.46
N TYR A 251 0.59 -7.82 -11.21
CA TYR A 251 -0.03 -8.55 -10.10
C TYR A 251 -1.52 -8.24 -9.92
N THR A 252 -2.02 -7.09 -10.37
CA THR A 252 -3.45 -6.75 -10.27
C THR A 252 -4.28 -7.08 -11.50
N SER A 253 -3.66 -7.50 -12.61
CA SER A 253 -4.41 -7.90 -13.81
C SER A 253 -3.85 -9.15 -14.48
N THR A 254 -3.32 -10.09 -13.69
CA THR A 254 -3.08 -11.46 -14.17
C THR A 254 -4.44 -12.11 -14.42
N TYR A 255 -4.90 -12.05 -15.66
CA TYR A 255 -6.22 -12.55 -16.05
C TYR A 255 -6.43 -14.00 -15.56
N PRO A 256 -7.57 -14.34 -14.93
CA PRO A 256 -8.79 -13.54 -14.80
C PRO A 256 -8.93 -12.78 -13.46
N TYR A 257 -7.83 -12.51 -12.77
CA TYR A 257 -7.85 -11.95 -11.41
C TYR A 257 -7.60 -10.44 -11.39
N ASN A 258 -8.49 -9.72 -10.69
CA ASN A 258 -8.41 -8.30 -10.42
C ASN A 258 -8.81 -8.01 -8.96
N PRO A 259 -7.94 -7.39 -8.14
CA PRO A 259 -8.25 -7.07 -6.75
C PRO A 259 -9.13 -5.81 -6.60
N TYR A 260 -9.27 -4.96 -7.62
CA TYR A 260 -9.97 -3.69 -7.50
C TYR A 260 -11.48 -3.85 -7.66
N THR A 261 -12.27 -3.23 -6.78
CA THR A 261 -13.74 -3.13 -6.95
C THR A 261 -14.16 -1.91 -7.76
N ILE A 262 -13.22 -1.00 -8.05
CA ILE A 262 -13.44 0.24 -8.81
C ILE A 262 -13.08 0.09 -10.29
N PRO A 263 -13.59 0.96 -11.18
CA PRO A 263 -13.13 1.03 -12.55
C PRO A 263 -11.62 1.29 -12.64
N TRP A 264 -10.94 0.40 -13.37
CA TRP A 264 -9.50 0.46 -13.57
C TRP A 264 -9.16 0.18 -15.04
N THR A 265 -8.15 0.86 -15.57
CA THR A 265 -7.61 0.57 -16.89
C THR A 265 -6.08 0.68 -16.91
N ASN A 266 -5.45 -0.10 -17.77
CA ASN A 266 -4.05 0.04 -18.13
C ASN A 266 -3.97 0.21 -19.65
N SER A 267 -3.33 1.30 -20.09
CA SER A 267 -3.02 1.53 -21.50
C SER A 267 -1.66 0.93 -21.84
N LEU A 268 -0.57 1.68 -21.66
CA LEU A 268 0.80 1.25 -21.90
C LEU A 268 1.72 1.70 -20.75
N PHE A 269 3.03 1.49 -20.90
CA PHE A 269 4.02 1.82 -19.88
C PHE A 269 4.21 3.34 -19.78
N GLU A 270 4.33 4.00 -20.93
CA GLU A 270 4.77 5.37 -21.10
C GLU A 270 3.67 6.43 -20.98
N ASN A 271 2.39 6.04 -21.02
CA ASN A 271 1.29 6.96 -21.31
C ASN A 271 0.20 7.02 -20.24
N GLY A 272 0.36 6.40 -19.08
CA GLY A 272 -0.63 6.42 -17.98
C GLY A 272 -1.16 7.83 -17.66
N PRO A 273 -0.30 8.85 -17.45
CA PRO A 273 -0.76 10.22 -17.23
C PRO A 273 -1.58 10.81 -18.39
N THR A 274 -1.18 10.55 -19.65
CA THR A 274 -1.92 11.04 -20.83
C THR A 274 -3.25 10.33 -21.04
N ASP A 275 -3.33 9.04 -20.74
CA ASP A 275 -4.59 8.28 -20.77
C ASP A 275 -5.57 8.85 -19.72
N ALA A 276 -5.06 9.12 -18.51
CA ALA A 276 -5.84 9.77 -17.46
C ALA A 276 -6.33 11.17 -17.84
N MET A 277 -5.56 11.96 -18.59
CA MET A 277 -6.06 13.24 -19.13
C MET A 277 -7.25 13.03 -20.07
N GLY A 278 -7.22 11.98 -20.90
CA GLY A 278 -8.34 11.62 -21.76
C GLY A 278 -9.59 11.22 -20.95
N VAL A 279 -9.41 10.38 -19.94
CA VAL A 279 -10.48 9.97 -19.01
C VAL A 279 -11.06 11.17 -18.28
N ARG A 280 -10.21 12.03 -17.70
CA ARG A 280 -10.62 13.24 -16.96
C ARG A 280 -11.41 14.19 -17.87
N ALA A 281 -10.92 14.45 -19.08
CA ALA A 281 -11.62 15.30 -20.05
C ALA A 281 -13.01 14.75 -20.38
N ARG A 282 -13.15 13.42 -20.53
CA ARG A 282 -14.45 12.79 -20.77
C ARG A 282 -15.36 12.88 -19.55
N TRP A 283 -14.84 12.61 -18.35
CA TRP A 283 -15.61 12.71 -17.11
C TRP A 283 -16.11 14.14 -16.86
N ASP A 284 -15.31 15.16 -17.17
CA ASP A 284 -15.73 16.56 -17.07
C ASP A 284 -16.89 16.90 -18.01
N GLN A 285 -16.85 16.40 -19.25
CA GLN A 285 -17.98 16.53 -20.20
C GLN A 285 -19.26 15.85 -19.68
N MET A 286 -19.13 14.84 -18.83
CA MET A 286 -20.25 14.11 -18.22
C MET A 286 -20.72 14.75 -16.90
N GLY A 287 -20.07 15.82 -16.43
CA GLY A 287 -20.40 16.46 -15.15
C GLY A 287 -19.88 15.71 -13.92
N TRP A 288 -18.80 14.94 -14.07
CA TRP A 288 -18.22 14.09 -13.01
C TRP A 288 -16.96 14.70 -12.39
N GLN A 289 -16.90 16.02 -12.27
CA GLN A 289 -15.75 16.75 -11.70
C GLN A 289 -15.45 16.33 -10.25
N ASP A 290 -16.47 15.87 -9.52
CA ASP A 290 -16.34 15.44 -8.13
C ASP A 290 -15.71 14.04 -7.97
N LYS A 291 -15.63 13.25 -9.05
CA LYS A 291 -15.00 11.91 -9.04
C LYS A 291 -13.48 12.03 -9.00
N LYS A 292 -12.86 11.18 -8.18
CA LYS A 292 -11.42 11.09 -7.93
C LYS A 292 -10.79 10.13 -8.93
N LEU A 293 -9.96 10.70 -9.81
CA LEU A 293 -9.18 9.94 -10.79
C LEU A 293 -7.74 9.82 -10.31
N TRP A 294 -7.28 8.59 -10.16
CA TRP A 294 -5.90 8.27 -9.79
C TRP A 294 -5.12 7.68 -10.96
N VAL A 295 -3.83 8.01 -11.04
CA VAL A 295 -2.87 7.40 -11.96
C VAL A 295 -1.81 6.68 -11.15
N LEU A 296 -1.63 5.39 -11.39
CA LEU A 296 -0.60 4.57 -10.78
C LEU A 296 0.58 4.38 -11.72
N GLY A 297 1.79 4.35 -11.17
CA GLY A 297 2.96 3.89 -11.90
C GLY A 297 4.15 3.64 -10.99
N GLY A 298 5.00 2.70 -11.38
CA GLY A 298 6.30 2.53 -10.73
C GLY A 298 7.27 3.66 -11.07
N ASP A 299 8.42 3.70 -10.41
CA ASP A 299 9.44 4.71 -10.69
C ASP A 299 9.91 4.71 -12.14
N GLY A 300 10.04 3.55 -12.79
CA GLY A 300 10.37 3.50 -14.22
C GLY A 300 9.33 4.11 -15.15
N ALA A 301 8.05 4.04 -14.79
CA ALA A 301 7.02 4.69 -15.58
C ALA A 301 7.06 6.21 -15.38
N MET A 302 7.24 6.65 -14.13
CA MET A 302 6.98 8.03 -13.75
C MET A 302 8.23 8.92 -13.74
N LEU A 303 9.43 8.35 -13.58
CA LEU A 303 10.69 9.08 -13.61
C LEU A 303 11.44 8.96 -14.94
N ASP A 304 11.19 7.89 -15.71
CA ASP A 304 11.88 7.61 -16.97
C ASP A 304 10.94 7.75 -18.17
N ILE A 305 10.40 6.64 -18.69
CA ILE A 305 9.77 6.59 -20.01
C ILE A 305 8.51 7.48 -20.12
N GLY A 306 7.73 7.58 -19.04
CA GLY A 306 6.50 8.37 -18.97
C GLY A 306 6.67 9.73 -18.29
N PHE A 307 7.90 10.13 -17.92
CA PHE A 307 8.12 11.40 -17.21
C PHE A 307 7.63 12.62 -18.01
N GLN A 308 7.79 12.62 -19.34
CA GLN A 308 7.26 13.69 -20.20
C GLN A 308 5.72 13.76 -20.17
N ALA A 309 5.04 12.61 -20.07
CA ALA A 309 3.60 12.52 -19.97
C ALA A 309 3.12 13.02 -18.61
N LEU A 310 3.81 12.63 -17.54
CA LEU A 310 3.58 13.13 -16.18
C LEU A 310 3.75 14.65 -16.13
N SER A 311 4.88 15.18 -16.61
CA SER A 311 5.14 16.62 -16.63
C SER A 311 4.08 17.37 -17.45
N ARG A 312 3.66 16.83 -18.61
CA ARG A 312 2.56 17.42 -19.39
C ARG A 312 1.24 17.43 -18.62
N MET A 313 0.90 16.35 -17.92
CA MET A 313 -0.30 16.25 -17.10
C MET A 313 -0.27 17.29 -15.97
N LEU A 314 0.86 17.42 -15.27
CA LEU A 314 1.04 18.44 -14.23
C LEU A 314 0.82 19.86 -14.77
N MET A 315 1.36 20.18 -15.94
CA MET A 315 1.15 21.48 -16.60
C MET A 315 -0.29 21.70 -17.11
N SER A 316 -1.14 20.69 -17.12
CA SER A 316 -2.50 20.83 -17.63
C SER A 316 -3.47 21.50 -16.64
N GLY A 317 -3.13 21.49 -15.34
CA GLY A 317 -4.05 21.93 -14.27
C GLY A 317 -5.24 21.00 -14.05
N MET A 318 -5.31 19.86 -14.74
CA MET A 318 -6.42 18.91 -14.58
C MET A 318 -6.39 18.26 -13.20
N ASN A 319 -7.56 18.13 -12.58
CA ASN A 319 -7.73 17.48 -11.27
C ASN A 319 -7.55 15.96 -11.40
N ILE A 320 -6.28 15.54 -11.32
CA ILE A 320 -5.82 14.16 -11.46
C ILE A 320 -4.75 13.92 -10.40
N ASN A 321 -4.93 12.85 -9.62
CA ASN A 321 -3.98 12.43 -8.59
C ASN A 321 -3.05 11.36 -9.14
N VAL A 322 -1.76 11.43 -8.80
CA VAL A 322 -0.76 10.42 -9.19
C VAL A 322 -0.21 9.76 -7.93
N LEU A 323 -0.15 8.43 -7.92
CA LEU A 323 0.58 7.66 -6.92
C LEU A 323 1.75 6.96 -7.60
N VAL A 324 2.96 7.38 -7.23
CA VAL A 324 4.21 6.79 -7.71
C VAL A 324 4.70 5.77 -6.69
N LEU A 325 4.83 4.53 -7.14
CA LEU A 325 5.30 3.39 -6.37
C LEU A 325 6.81 3.28 -6.61
N ASP A 326 7.59 3.89 -5.73
CA ASP A 326 9.03 4.05 -5.92
C ASP A 326 9.74 2.84 -5.32
N THR A 327 10.19 1.90 -6.16
CA THR A 327 10.98 0.74 -5.76
C THR A 327 12.46 0.91 -6.10
N GLN A 328 12.86 2.05 -6.67
CA GLN A 328 14.25 2.34 -7.04
C GLN A 328 14.87 1.42 -8.08
N VAL A 329 14.04 0.66 -8.81
CA VAL A 329 14.42 -0.24 -9.88
C VAL A 329 13.20 -0.54 -10.75
N TYR A 330 13.41 -1.07 -11.95
CA TYR A 330 12.33 -1.66 -12.72
C TYR A 330 12.04 -3.07 -12.18
N SER A 331 11.28 -3.17 -11.09
CA SER A 331 11.03 -4.44 -10.39
C SER A 331 10.47 -5.53 -11.32
N ASN A 332 9.45 -5.22 -12.11
CA ASN A 332 8.76 -6.22 -12.95
C ASN A 332 9.67 -6.89 -13.99
N THR A 333 10.57 -6.11 -14.59
CA THR A 333 11.46 -6.62 -15.64
C THR A 333 12.75 -7.24 -15.08
N GLY A 334 12.79 -7.45 -13.76
CA GLY A 334 13.85 -8.11 -13.02
C GLY A 334 14.95 -7.17 -12.54
N GLY A 335 14.59 -5.96 -12.11
CA GLY A 335 15.47 -5.06 -11.37
C GLY A 335 16.54 -4.41 -12.22
N GLN A 336 16.15 -3.70 -13.28
CA GLN A 336 17.01 -2.77 -14.01
C GLN A 336 17.13 -1.43 -13.28
N ALA A 337 18.24 -0.73 -13.49
CA ALA A 337 18.41 0.65 -13.05
C ALA A 337 17.31 1.54 -13.63
N SER A 338 16.78 2.41 -12.78
CA SER A 338 15.93 3.55 -13.14
C SER A 338 16.63 4.85 -12.73
N THR A 339 16.06 6.00 -13.10
CA THR A 339 16.61 7.26 -12.57
C THR A 339 16.34 7.48 -11.08
N SER A 340 15.45 6.69 -10.44
CA SER A 340 15.26 6.73 -8.98
C SER A 340 16.27 5.84 -8.21
N THR A 341 16.97 4.92 -8.88
CA THR A 341 18.05 4.11 -8.31
C THR A 341 19.11 4.98 -7.62
N TYR A 342 19.57 4.58 -6.43
CA TYR A 342 20.59 5.32 -5.67
C TYR A 342 21.99 5.16 -6.26
N MET A 343 22.87 6.13 -6.00
CA MET A 343 24.30 5.99 -6.28
C MET A 343 24.87 4.78 -5.52
N GLY A 344 25.72 3.99 -6.18
CA GLY A 344 26.28 2.74 -5.65
C GLY A 344 25.33 1.55 -5.70
N GLN A 345 24.03 1.74 -5.93
CA GLN A 345 23.10 0.62 -5.92
C GLN A 345 23.43 -0.39 -7.03
N ALA A 346 23.58 -1.66 -6.66
CA ALA A 346 23.80 -2.74 -7.61
C ALA A 346 22.47 -3.19 -8.22
N THR A 347 22.38 -3.15 -9.55
CA THR A 347 21.15 -3.47 -10.30
C THR A 347 21.52 -3.90 -11.72
N LYS A 348 20.60 -4.50 -12.49
CA LYS A 348 20.88 -4.78 -13.91
C LYS A 348 21.11 -3.47 -14.66
N MET A 349 22.11 -3.46 -15.55
CA MET A 349 22.64 -2.26 -16.23
C MET A 349 23.50 -1.32 -15.36
N SER A 350 23.63 -1.59 -14.05
CA SER A 350 24.56 -0.89 -13.16
C SER A 350 25.07 -1.87 -12.09
N TYR A 351 25.78 -2.89 -12.55
CA TYR A 351 26.31 -3.94 -11.68
C TYR A 351 27.46 -3.42 -10.81
N HIS A 352 27.60 -3.98 -9.61
CA HIS A 352 28.79 -3.78 -8.79
C HIS A 352 29.88 -4.84 -9.12
N GLY A 353 31.06 -4.36 -9.48
CA GLY A 353 32.27 -5.11 -9.82
C GLY A 353 33.51 -4.22 -9.79
N SER A 354 34.67 -4.74 -10.20
CA SER A 354 35.95 -4.02 -10.06
C SER A 354 36.12 -2.78 -10.95
N ALA A 355 35.27 -2.63 -11.99
CA ALA A 355 35.31 -1.49 -12.91
C ALA A 355 34.09 -0.57 -12.82
N ILE A 356 32.98 -1.06 -12.25
CA ILE A 356 31.72 -0.34 -12.10
C ILE A 356 31.24 -0.62 -10.68
N GLU A 357 31.12 0.40 -9.86
CA GLU A 357 30.76 0.26 -8.44
C GLU A 357 29.26 0.49 -8.22
N GLY A 358 28.40 -0.05 -9.10
CA GLY A 358 26.96 0.24 -9.09
C GLY A 358 26.60 1.48 -9.91
N LYS A 359 25.39 2.04 -9.70
CA LYS A 359 24.95 3.24 -10.42
C LYS A 359 25.81 4.45 -10.06
N SER A 360 26.33 5.13 -11.07
CA SER A 360 27.20 6.31 -10.89
C SER A 360 26.42 7.62 -10.78
N GLU A 361 25.23 7.68 -11.37
CA GLU A 361 24.40 8.88 -11.39
C GLU A 361 23.65 9.08 -10.07
N ARG A 362 23.47 10.35 -9.69
CA ARG A 362 22.59 10.73 -8.58
C ARG A 362 21.16 10.25 -8.82
N ARG A 363 20.42 10.06 -7.74
CA ARG A 363 18.97 9.82 -7.80
C ARG A 363 18.26 11.05 -8.35
N LYS A 364 17.27 10.84 -9.23
CA LYS A 364 16.35 11.87 -9.68
C LYS A 364 15.27 12.09 -8.61
N GLU A 365 15.28 13.26 -7.97
CA GLU A 365 14.32 13.61 -6.91
C GLU A 365 12.98 14.06 -7.51
N LEU A 366 12.09 13.11 -7.79
CA LEU A 366 10.81 13.38 -8.46
C LEU A 366 9.99 14.44 -7.73
N GLY A 367 9.86 14.33 -6.40
CA GLY A 367 9.05 15.27 -5.62
C GLY A 367 9.51 16.73 -5.78
N GLN A 368 10.81 16.97 -5.84
CA GLN A 368 11.35 18.32 -6.07
C GLN A 368 11.05 18.84 -7.46
N ILE A 369 11.18 18.00 -8.48
CA ILE A 369 10.86 18.38 -9.85
C ILE A 369 9.36 18.68 -9.98
N CYS A 370 8.50 17.90 -9.31
CA CYS A 370 7.06 18.14 -9.28
C CYS A 370 6.71 19.45 -8.54
N MET A 371 7.40 19.79 -7.44
CA MET A 371 7.17 21.06 -6.73
C MET A 371 7.44 22.31 -7.60
N MET A 372 8.29 22.18 -8.62
CA MET A 372 8.62 23.27 -9.53
C MET A 372 7.60 23.46 -10.67
N HIS A 373 6.63 22.55 -10.81
CA HIS A 373 5.48 22.78 -11.68
C HIS A 373 4.51 23.76 -10.97
N PRO A 374 3.83 24.65 -11.72
CA PRO A 374 2.90 25.60 -11.12
C PRO A 374 1.68 24.88 -10.55
N ASP A 375 1.27 25.27 -9.34
CA ASP A 375 0.03 24.84 -8.70
C ASP A 375 -0.17 23.31 -8.65
N VAL A 376 0.88 22.57 -8.29
CA VAL A 376 0.84 21.11 -8.07
C VAL A 376 0.95 20.80 -6.58
N PHE A 377 0.03 19.99 -6.04
CA PHE A 377 0.20 19.38 -4.71
C PHE A 377 1.20 18.23 -4.80
N VAL A 378 2.20 18.21 -3.91
CA VAL A 378 3.22 17.16 -3.91
C VAL A 378 3.39 16.58 -2.52
N ALA A 379 3.43 15.26 -2.41
CA ALA A 379 3.81 14.60 -1.17
C ALA A 379 4.82 13.48 -1.44
N GLN A 380 5.72 13.27 -0.49
CA GLN A 380 6.63 12.14 -0.44
C GLN A 380 6.40 11.42 0.89
N THR A 381 6.07 10.14 0.89
CA THR A 381 5.58 9.43 2.09
C THR A 381 6.02 7.96 2.14
N ILE A 382 5.72 7.30 3.25
CA ILE A 382 5.93 5.88 3.50
C ILE A 382 4.67 5.27 4.13
N CYS A 383 4.43 3.97 3.93
CA CYS A 383 3.27 3.27 4.51
C CYS A 383 3.38 3.14 6.03
N SER A 384 4.59 2.87 6.53
CA SER A 384 4.90 2.71 7.97
C SER A 384 4.77 3.98 8.81
N LEU A 385 4.31 5.09 8.21
CA LEU A 385 3.79 6.26 8.91
C LEU A 385 2.35 6.54 8.46
N PRO A 386 1.35 5.73 8.88
CA PRO A 386 -0.01 5.77 8.33
C PRO A 386 -0.67 7.15 8.41
N ASN A 387 -0.47 7.88 9.51
CA ASN A 387 -1.02 9.23 9.68
C ASN A 387 -0.50 10.23 8.63
N HIS A 388 0.78 10.14 8.26
CA HIS A 388 1.35 11.00 7.21
C HIS A 388 0.85 10.56 5.84
N PHE A 389 0.85 9.25 5.57
CA PHE A 389 0.35 8.68 4.32
C PHE A 389 -1.10 9.08 4.05
N TYR A 390 -2.00 8.81 5.00
CA TYR A 390 -3.42 9.11 4.85
C TYR A 390 -3.67 10.61 4.77
N LYS A 391 -2.93 11.44 5.51
CA LYS A 391 -3.02 12.90 5.37
C LYS A 391 -2.66 13.33 3.95
N ALA A 392 -1.59 12.79 3.36
CA ALA A 392 -1.19 13.10 1.99
C ALA A 392 -2.28 12.70 0.97
N VAL A 393 -2.83 11.49 1.08
CA VAL A 393 -3.90 11.00 0.19
C VAL A 393 -5.18 11.84 0.32
N MET A 394 -5.59 12.16 1.55
CA MET A 394 -6.78 12.99 1.78
C MET A 394 -6.58 14.42 1.25
N ALA A 395 -5.40 15.01 1.45
CA ALA A 395 -5.09 16.34 0.95
C ALA A 395 -5.04 16.38 -0.58
N ALA A 396 -4.43 15.38 -1.24
CA ALA A 396 -4.42 15.26 -2.69
C ALA A 396 -5.84 15.13 -3.27
N ASN A 397 -6.70 14.31 -2.65
CA ASN A 397 -8.10 14.19 -3.07
C ASN A 397 -8.91 15.47 -2.88
N GLU A 398 -8.56 16.32 -1.91
CA GLU A 398 -9.20 17.63 -1.67
C GLU A 398 -8.65 18.75 -2.54
N TYR A 399 -7.44 18.59 -3.08
CA TYR A 399 -6.80 19.57 -3.92
C TYR A 399 -7.54 19.68 -5.26
N ASP A 400 -7.87 20.90 -5.68
CA ASP A 400 -8.54 21.14 -6.96
C ASP A 400 -7.53 21.39 -8.07
N GLY A 401 -6.81 20.33 -8.43
CA GLY A 401 -5.73 20.40 -9.40
C GLY A 401 -4.89 19.13 -9.43
N PRO A 402 -3.77 19.14 -10.16
CA PRO A 402 -2.89 17.99 -10.24
C PRO A 402 -2.17 17.75 -8.90
N SER A 403 -2.12 16.48 -8.51
CA SER A 403 -1.43 16.04 -7.29
C SER A 403 -0.48 14.88 -7.58
N VAL A 404 0.68 14.84 -6.93
CA VAL A 404 1.64 13.72 -7.01
C VAL A 404 2.03 13.27 -5.63
N ILE A 405 1.85 11.98 -5.35
CA ILE A 405 2.32 11.33 -4.14
C ILE A 405 3.36 10.28 -4.54
N THR A 406 4.60 10.45 -4.09
CA THR A 406 5.65 9.43 -4.23
C THR A 406 5.75 8.64 -2.94
N VAL A 407 5.68 7.32 -3.03
CA VAL A 407 5.76 6.42 -1.88
C VAL A 407 6.98 5.54 -2.02
N PHE A 408 7.84 5.51 -1.01
CA PHE A 408 8.88 4.48 -0.95
C PHE A 408 8.22 3.12 -0.74
N THR A 409 8.49 2.20 -1.65
CA THR A 409 7.93 0.85 -1.63
C THR A 409 9.07 -0.17 -1.68
N THR A 410 9.12 -1.03 -0.67
CA THR A 410 10.11 -2.10 -0.61
C THR A 410 9.81 -3.16 -1.68
N CYS A 411 10.84 -3.59 -2.39
CA CYS A 411 10.78 -4.70 -3.33
C CYS A 411 11.68 -5.82 -2.80
N GLN A 412 11.08 -6.84 -2.20
CA GLN A 412 11.80 -7.97 -1.56
C GLN A 412 12.94 -8.52 -2.42
N PRO A 413 12.69 -9.00 -3.66
CA PRO A 413 13.75 -9.62 -4.46
C PRO A 413 14.83 -8.63 -4.89
N GLU A 414 14.47 -7.40 -5.23
CA GLU A 414 15.42 -6.44 -5.82
C GLU A 414 16.16 -5.60 -4.78
N HIS A 415 15.61 -5.46 -3.57
CA HIS A 415 16.29 -4.85 -2.43
C HIS A 415 17.11 -5.90 -1.67
N GLY A 416 16.78 -7.18 -1.82
CA GLY A 416 17.45 -8.27 -1.12
C GLY A 416 17.13 -8.26 0.36
N VAL A 417 15.84 -8.13 0.69
CA VAL A 417 15.32 -8.10 2.06
C VAL A 417 14.25 -9.18 2.25
N ALA A 418 14.01 -9.58 3.50
CA ALA A 418 13.02 -10.60 3.82
C ALA A 418 11.56 -10.11 3.64
N ASP A 419 10.63 -11.06 3.56
CA ASP A 419 9.22 -10.80 3.25
C ASP A 419 8.47 -9.95 4.28
N HIS A 420 8.97 -9.83 5.52
CA HIS A 420 8.38 -9.06 6.62
C HIS A 420 9.02 -7.68 6.83
N MET A 421 9.90 -7.26 5.91
CA MET A 421 10.75 -6.08 6.11
C MET A 421 10.25 -4.82 5.40
N ALA A 422 9.11 -4.82 4.73
CA ALA A 422 8.63 -3.67 3.96
C ALA A 422 8.39 -2.44 4.85
N GLY A 423 7.64 -2.59 5.94
CA GLY A 423 7.39 -1.48 6.87
C GLY A 423 8.68 -0.96 7.53
N ALA A 424 9.54 -1.89 7.95
CA ALA A 424 10.81 -1.59 8.60
C ALA A 424 11.79 -0.84 7.67
N GLN A 425 11.95 -1.31 6.42
CA GLN A 425 12.81 -0.66 5.43
C GLN A 425 12.28 0.71 5.02
N ALA A 426 10.97 0.86 4.85
CA ALA A 426 10.38 2.16 4.55
C ALA A 426 10.63 3.18 5.67
N LYS A 427 10.53 2.74 6.94
CA LYS A 427 10.85 3.58 8.09
C LYS A 427 12.34 3.95 8.13
N LEU A 428 13.22 2.96 7.94
CA LEU A 428 14.66 3.17 7.92
C LEU A 428 15.08 4.11 6.78
N ALA A 429 14.46 4.02 5.59
CA ALA A 429 14.72 4.92 4.47
C ALA A 429 14.42 6.39 4.82
N MET A 430 13.34 6.66 5.57
CA MET A 430 13.03 8.00 6.07
C MET A 430 14.01 8.46 7.16
N GLU A 431 14.28 7.60 8.15
CA GLU A 431 15.13 7.93 9.29
C GLU A 431 16.59 8.20 8.86
N SER A 432 17.07 7.48 7.85
CA SER A 432 18.42 7.58 7.25
C SER A 432 18.58 8.67 6.19
N ARG A 433 17.54 9.46 5.89
CA ARG A 433 17.50 10.41 4.76
C ARG A 433 17.69 9.78 3.37
N ALA A 434 17.66 8.46 3.24
CA ALA A 434 17.61 7.82 1.92
C ALA A 434 16.38 8.32 1.13
N PHE A 435 15.24 8.38 1.81
CA PHE A 435 13.96 8.84 1.28
C PHE A 435 13.24 9.75 2.30
N PRO A 436 13.60 11.05 2.40
CA PRO A 436 12.94 11.98 3.30
C PRO A 436 11.46 12.16 2.93
N ILE A 437 10.57 12.35 3.91
CA ILE A 437 9.14 12.57 3.63
C ILE A 437 8.78 14.05 3.68
N PHE A 438 7.74 14.48 2.97
CA PHE A 438 7.26 15.85 3.05
C PHE A 438 5.86 16.00 2.44
N ILE A 439 5.23 17.13 2.71
CA ILE A 439 4.04 17.61 2.01
C ILE A 439 4.31 19.03 1.55
N TYR A 440 4.12 19.28 0.26
CA TYR A 440 4.09 20.59 -0.39
C TYR A 440 2.67 20.88 -0.85
N ASP A 441 2.04 21.88 -0.24
CA ASP A 441 0.66 22.26 -0.54
C ASP A 441 0.60 23.72 -1.02
N PRO A 442 0.29 23.97 -2.31
CA PRO A 442 0.16 25.32 -2.86
C PRO A 442 -0.83 26.22 -2.14
N ARG A 443 -1.81 25.66 -1.40
CA ARG A 443 -2.85 26.41 -0.69
C ARG A 443 -2.34 27.10 0.59
N GLU A 444 -1.20 26.67 1.13
CA GLU A 444 -0.69 27.13 2.44
C GLU A 444 0.07 28.46 2.37
N GLY A 445 0.35 28.99 1.16
CA GLY A 445 0.96 30.31 1.03
C GLY A 445 1.52 30.61 -0.36
N GLU A 446 2.31 31.68 -0.48
CA GLU A 446 2.93 32.09 -1.75
C GLU A 446 4.39 31.64 -1.89
N ARG A 447 5.11 31.48 -0.77
CA ARG A 447 6.54 31.13 -0.78
C ARG A 447 6.70 29.63 -0.58
N ILE A 448 7.76 29.04 -1.14
CA ILE A 448 8.06 27.61 -1.01
C ILE A 448 8.09 27.18 0.48
N LYS A 449 8.71 27.97 1.35
CA LYS A 449 8.78 27.66 2.79
C LYS A 449 7.43 27.64 3.52
N ASP A 450 6.42 28.34 3.00
CA ASP A 450 5.07 28.33 3.57
C ASP A 450 4.31 27.09 3.10
N ARG A 451 4.66 26.57 1.92
CA ARG A 451 4.02 25.42 1.26
C ARG A 451 4.64 24.08 1.66
N LEU A 452 5.94 24.04 1.96
CA LEU A 452 6.71 22.82 2.21
C LEU A 452 6.81 22.51 3.72
N SER A 453 6.23 21.39 4.13
CA SER A 453 6.33 20.84 5.48
C SER A 453 7.16 19.56 5.49
N LEU A 454 8.27 19.56 6.24
CA LEU A 454 9.09 18.36 6.52
C LEU A 454 8.62 17.60 7.78
N ARG A 455 7.43 17.91 8.30
CA ARG A 455 6.87 17.24 9.49
C ARG A 455 6.67 15.76 9.23
N GLY A 456 7.19 14.94 10.14
CA GLY A 456 7.14 13.47 10.06
C GLY A 456 8.55 12.88 10.05
N ASN A 457 9.52 13.59 9.46
CA ASN A 457 10.92 13.21 9.60
C ASN A 457 11.40 13.42 11.04
N PRO A 458 12.25 12.51 11.58
CA PRO A 458 12.92 12.75 12.85
C PRO A 458 14.00 13.82 12.69
N ALA A 459 14.35 14.49 13.79
CA ALA A 459 15.50 15.42 13.89
C ALA A 459 15.57 16.43 12.74
N VAL A 460 14.47 17.17 12.49
CA VAL A 460 14.33 17.99 11.28
C VAL A 460 15.39 19.09 11.16
N ASN A 461 15.96 19.56 12.27
CA ASN A 461 16.97 20.62 12.29
C ASN A 461 18.41 20.08 12.15
N ASP A 462 18.58 18.75 12.16
CA ASP A 462 19.87 18.08 12.16
C ASP A 462 20.10 17.36 10.84
N ASP A 463 21.37 17.16 10.49
CA ASP A 463 21.79 16.39 9.31
C ASP A 463 21.29 14.94 9.43
N TRP A 464 21.48 14.32 10.60
CA TRP A 464 21.17 12.92 10.88
C TRP A 464 20.30 12.76 12.12
N TYR A 465 19.52 11.68 12.15
CA TYR A 465 18.75 11.30 13.32
C TYR A 465 19.59 10.47 14.29
N THR A 466 19.62 10.85 15.57
CA THR A 466 20.24 10.06 16.64
C THR A 466 19.17 9.44 17.53
N ILE A 467 19.19 8.11 17.67
CA ILE A 467 18.31 7.36 18.55
C ILE A 467 18.67 7.69 20.00
N ARG A 468 17.77 8.37 20.72
CA ARG A 468 18.03 8.82 22.10
C ARG A 468 18.40 7.71 23.08
N LYS A 469 17.86 6.50 22.88
CA LYS A 469 18.07 5.36 23.78
C LYS A 469 19.45 4.73 23.62
N THR A 470 19.98 4.67 22.40
CA THR A 470 21.25 3.99 22.09
C THR A 470 22.40 4.96 21.83
N GLY A 471 22.11 6.22 21.47
CA GLY A 471 23.09 7.19 20.98
C GLY A 471 23.54 6.92 19.54
N GLU A 472 22.96 5.92 18.88
CA GLU A 472 23.30 5.55 17.50
C GLU A 472 22.74 6.58 16.53
N THR A 473 23.57 6.99 15.57
CA THR A 473 23.15 7.84 14.44
C THR A 473 22.65 6.93 13.33
N VAL A 474 21.49 7.26 12.78
CA VAL A 474 20.89 6.57 11.63
C VAL A 474 21.18 7.41 10.40
N ASP A 475 22.07 6.91 9.55
CA ASP A 475 22.49 7.55 8.30
C ASP A 475 22.26 6.63 7.08
N PHE A 476 22.66 7.11 5.91
CA PHE A 476 22.49 6.36 4.66
C PHE A 476 23.30 5.05 4.66
N ILE A 477 24.45 4.99 5.35
CA ILE A 477 25.22 3.75 5.49
C ILE A 477 24.44 2.71 6.30
N ASN A 478 23.71 3.11 7.36
CA ASN A 478 22.82 2.17 8.08
C ASN A 478 21.76 1.55 7.15
N PHE A 479 21.14 2.37 6.29
CA PHE A 479 20.17 1.89 5.30
C PHE A 479 20.79 1.00 4.23
N ALA A 480 21.92 1.40 3.66
CA ALA A 480 22.62 0.59 2.67
C ALA A 480 23.03 -0.78 3.24
N ARG A 481 23.44 -0.82 4.51
CA ARG A 481 23.83 -2.06 5.18
C ARG A 481 22.68 -3.06 5.34
N SER A 482 21.44 -2.59 5.43
CA SER A 482 20.27 -3.46 5.62
C SER A 482 19.71 -4.06 4.34
N GLU A 483 20.29 -3.79 3.18
CA GLU A 483 19.78 -4.23 1.88
C GLU A 483 20.84 -4.95 1.03
N GLY A 484 20.47 -6.11 0.48
CA GLY A 484 21.36 -6.92 -0.36
C GLY A 484 21.89 -6.20 -1.60
N ARG A 485 21.15 -5.20 -2.12
CA ARG A 485 21.56 -4.39 -3.29
C ARG A 485 22.77 -3.48 -3.06
N PHE A 486 23.23 -3.32 -1.81
CA PHE A 486 24.48 -2.61 -1.48
C PHE A 486 25.53 -3.50 -0.82
N ALA A 487 25.23 -4.77 -0.56
CA ALA A 487 26.07 -5.65 0.26
C ALA A 487 27.55 -5.74 -0.19
N LYS A 488 27.82 -5.58 -1.49
CA LYS A 488 29.18 -5.63 -2.06
C LYS A 488 30.04 -4.38 -1.81
N HIS A 489 29.47 -3.33 -1.21
CA HIS A 489 30.19 -2.12 -0.84
C HIS A 489 30.80 -2.16 0.55
N PHE A 490 30.62 -3.24 1.29
CA PHE A 490 31.15 -3.40 2.63
C PHE A 490 32.32 -4.39 2.63
N ASP A 491 33.42 -4.01 3.26
CA ASP A 491 34.56 -4.92 3.48
C ASP A 491 34.25 -5.95 4.59
N ALA A 492 35.22 -6.80 4.91
CA ALA A 492 35.06 -7.86 5.92
C ALA A 492 34.83 -7.31 7.34
N GLU A 493 35.34 -6.10 7.60
CA GLU A 493 35.19 -5.35 8.85
C GLU A 493 33.90 -4.52 8.87
N GLY A 494 33.18 -4.45 7.75
CA GLY A 494 31.94 -3.73 7.59
C GLY A 494 32.10 -2.24 7.26
N ASN A 495 33.29 -1.77 6.88
CA ASN A 495 33.49 -0.39 6.45
C ASN A 495 32.88 -0.18 5.05
N PRO A 496 32.23 0.98 4.80
CA PRO A 496 31.67 1.28 3.49
C PRO A 496 32.76 1.70 2.50
N SER A 497 32.57 1.38 1.22
CA SER A 497 33.37 1.90 0.10
C SER A 497 33.25 3.42 -0.07
N ASP A 498 34.21 4.04 -0.75
CA ASP A 498 34.19 5.47 -1.09
C ASP A 498 32.95 5.88 -1.91
N THR A 499 32.44 4.98 -2.76
CA THR A 499 31.21 5.21 -3.52
C THR A 499 29.98 5.33 -2.60
N LEU A 500 29.89 4.53 -1.54
CA LEU A 500 28.80 4.67 -0.55
C LEU A 500 28.94 5.94 0.30
N LEU A 501 30.17 6.33 0.65
CA LEU A 501 30.41 7.61 1.33
C LEU A 501 29.99 8.80 0.46
N THR A 502 30.23 8.70 -0.85
CA THR A 502 29.76 9.70 -1.84
C THR A 502 28.23 9.70 -1.95
N ALA A 503 27.61 8.52 -1.98
CA ALA A 503 26.15 8.40 -1.98
C ALA A 503 25.51 9.00 -0.73
N GLN A 504 26.10 8.77 0.46
CA GLN A 504 25.68 9.41 1.70
C GLN A 504 25.74 10.93 1.62
N GLN A 505 26.83 11.48 1.07
CA GLN A 505 26.96 12.93 0.88
C GLN A 505 25.88 13.49 -0.06
N ASP A 506 25.54 12.77 -1.13
CA ASP A 506 24.44 13.14 -2.03
C ASP A 506 23.07 13.16 -1.30
N ARG A 507 22.81 12.19 -0.41
CA ARG A 507 21.58 12.19 0.41
C ARG A 507 21.55 13.35 1.40
N LEU A 508 22.70 13.72 1.96
CA LEU A 508 22.79 14.86 2.86
C LEU A 508 22.58 16.19 2.13
N GLU A 509 23.13 16.35 0.92
CA GLU A 509 22.86 17.52 0.06
C GLU A 509 21.38 17.65 -0.26
N ASN A 510 20.72 16.55 -0.59
CA ASN A 510 19.27 16.50 -0.82
C ASN A 510 18.48 16.96 0.42
N TRP A 511 18.83 16.45 1.60
CA TRP A 511 18.18 16.81 2.85
C TRP A 511 18.34 18.29 3.19
N ARG A 512 19.55 18.85 3.07
CA ARG A 512 19.80 20.27 3.32
C ARG A 512 19.07 21.19 2.35
N MET A 513 18.96 20.80 1.09
CA MET A 513 18.14 21.55 0.12
C MET A 513 16.66 21.55 0.52
N LEU A 514 16.12 20.43 1.00
CA LEU A 514 14.75 20.39 1.52
C LEU A 514 14.58 21.29 2.77
N GLN A 515 15.56 21.30 3.68
CA GLN A 515 15.57 22.19 4.84
C GLN A 515 15.59 23.67 4.43
N GLU A 516 16.43 24.04 3.46
CA GLU A 516 16.50 25.40 2.92
C GLU A 516 15.16 25.81 2.28
N MET A 517 14.59 24.95 1.43
CA MET A 517 13.28 25.17 0.82
C MET A 517 12.17 25.35 1.87
N ALA A 518 12.24 24.62 2.98
CA ALA A 518 11.30 24.70 4.11
C ALA A 518 11.61 25.88 5.07
N GLY A 519 12.70 26.62 4.86
CA GLY A 519 13.11 27.76 5.69
C GLY A 519 13.59 27.37 7.09
N ILE A 520 14.21 26.20 7.22
CA ILE A 520 14.72 25.65 8.49
C ILE A 520 16.15 26.08 8.76
N ILE A 521 16.99 26.07 7.72
CA ILE A 521 18.39 26.52 7.77
C ILE A 521 18.60 27.81 6.99
#